data_AF-A0A284VUH5-F1
#
_entry.id   AF-A0A284VUH5-F1
#
_cell.length_a   1.000
_cell.length_b   1.000
_cell.length_c   1.000
_cell.angle_alpha   90.00
_cell.angle_beta   90.00
_cell.angle_gamma   90.00
#
_symmetry.space_group_name_H-M   'P 1'
#
loop_
_entity.id
_entity.type
_entity.pdbx_description
1 polymer ?
#
loop_
_entity_poly.entity_id
_entity_poly.type
_entity_poly.pdbx_seq_one_letter_code
_entity_poly.pdbx_strand_id
1 'polypeptide(L)'
;MISEQISESGLHELAKINPENRDIDKFKARLTEYESDNAYPDDSYIWLADILALEALNSGNFGVGCILTDVNGNIVVQGHNEVFNPYFRSDRHGEMVVMDKFEDAHPNIHNPGGFTLYTSLESCPMCLIRMITSGIKRILHAAPDMEGGMVHKMKHLPRFWIDLVAGQVYSQAECSQELISIANEIFLYNADELKEKLKNRKAL
;
A
#
# COMPACT_ATOMS: atom_id res chain seq x y z
N MET A 1 20.74 8.62 -0.66
CA MET A 1 20.12 9.77 0.04
C MET A 1 18.64 9.62 -0.15
N ILE A 2 17.91 9.61 0.95
CA ILE A 2 16.45 9.68 0.96
C ILE A 2 16.06 10.89 0.11
N SER A 3 15.12 10.73 -0.81
CA SER A 3 14.67 11.87 -1.62
C SER A 3 13.98 12.85 -0.68
N GLU A 4 14.45 14.10 -0.63
CA GLU A 4 13.85 15.21 0.12
C GLU A 4 12.33 15.30 -0.12
N GLN A 5 11.92 14.96 -1.36
CA GLN A 5 10.52 14.84 -1.78
C GLN A 5 9.70 13.86 -0.93
N ILE A 6 10.25 12.71 -0.54
CA ILE A 6 9.54 11.68 0.24
C ILE A 6 9.29 12.18 1.65
N SER A 7 10.32 12.75 2.28
CA SER A 7 10.21 13.32 3.62
C SER A 7 9.20 14.47 3.66
N GLU A 8 9.26 15.39 2.68
CA GLU A 8 8.29 16.49 2.57
C GLU A 8 6.86 15.97 2.37
N SER A 9 6.66 14.99 1.49
CA SER A 9 5.34 14.38 1.26
C SER A 9 4.82 13.71 2.54
N GLY A 10 5.65 12.90 3.22
CA GLY A 10 5.25 12.21 4.44
C GLY A 10 4.89 13.15 5.58
N LEU A 11 5.68 14.20 5.80
CA LEU A 11 5.36 15.23 6.80
C LEU A 11 4.08 15.98 6.45
N HIS A 12 3.85 16.25 5.17
CA HIS A 12 2.62 16.89 4.71
C HIS A 12 1.39 16.01 4.95
N GLU A 13 1.45 14.71 4.66
CA GLU A 13 0.35 13.78 4.92
C GLU A 13 0.11 13.57 6.42
N LEU A 14 1.18 13.38 7.22
CA LEU A 14 1.10 13.31 8.69
C LEU A 14 0.41 14.53 9.29
N ALA A 15 0.68 15.73 8.76
CA ALA A 15 0.08 16.97 9.25
C ALA A 15 -1.45 17.03 9.02
N LYS A 16 -1.99 16.34 8.00
CA LYS A 16 -3.43 16.30 7.71
C LYS A 16 -4.20 15.34 8.61
N ILE A 17 -3.54 14.30 9.12
CA ILE A 17 -4.18 13.29 9.96
C ILE A 17 -4.54 13.93 11.30
N ASN A 18 -5.83 14.17 11.54
CA ASN A 18 -6.35 14.56 12.84
C ASN A 18 -6.84 13.30 13.56
N PRO A 19 -6.11 12.79 14.58
CA PRO A 19 -6.42 11.50 15.18
C PRO A 19 -7.80 11.48 15.81
N GLU A 20 -8.66 10.54 15.39
CA GLU A 20 -10.00 10.38 15.96
C GLU A 20 -9.98 9.78 17.37
N ASN A 21 -8.91 9.06 17.73
CA ASN A 21 -8.75 8.44 19.04
C ASN A 21 -7.27 8.31 19.45
N ARG A 22 -7.06 7.88 20.70
CA ARG A 22 -5.73 7.76 21.31
C ARG A 22 -4.83 6.72 20.64
N ASP A 23 -5.37 5.68 20.02
CA ASP A 23 -4.56 4.66 19.37
C ASP A 23 -4.05 5.13 18.00
N ILE A 24 -4.88 5.85 17.24
CA ILE A 24 -4.44 6.54 16.02
C ILE A 24 -3.34 7.56 16.36
N ASP A 25 -3.49 8.30 17.46
CA ASP A 25 -2.47 9.26 17.93
C ASP A 25 -1.13 8.57 18.24
N LYS A 26 -1.14 7.37 18.82
CA LYS A 26 0.09 6.57 19.03
C LYS A 26 0.76 6.15 17.73
N PHE A 27 -0.01 5.69 16.74
CA PHE A 27 0.55 5.35 15.43
C PHE A 27 1.15 6.58 14.75
N LYS A 28 0.45 7.72 14.82
CA LYS A 28 0.94 9.00 14.31
C LYS A 28 2.26 9.41 14.98
N ALA A 29 2.36 9.28 16.30
CA ALA A 29 3.58 9.59 17.05
C ALA A 29 4.74 8.70 16.62
N ARG A 30 4.55 7.37 16.53
CA ARG A 30 5.57 6.43 16.06
C ARG A 30 6.08 6.78 14.66
N LEU A 31 5.18 7.10 13.73
CA LEU A 31 5.55 7.49 12.37
C LEU A 31 6.21 8.88 12.31
N THR A 32 5.87 9.79 13.22
CA THR A 32 6.49 11.12 13.32
C THR A 32 7.91 11.04 13.87
N GLU A 33 8.14 10.15 14.83
CA GLU A 33 9.45 9.94 15.48
C GLU A 33 10.36 8.99 14.69
N TYR A 34 9.84 8.35 13.63
CA TYR A 34 10.60 7.41 12.82
C TYR A 34 11.65 8.12 11.97
N GLU A 35 12.91 7.66 12.08
CA GLU A 35 14.00 8.04 11.20
C GLU A 35 14.39 6.83 10.35
N SER A 36 14.37 6.98 9.03
CA SER A 36 14.73 5.89 8.12
C SER A 36 16.19 5.48 8.27
N ASP A 37 16.43 4.18 8.31
CA ASP A 37 17.74 3.60 8.45
C ASP A 37 18.35 3.33 7.07
N ASN A 38 19.54 3.88 6.82
CA ASN A 38 20.27 3.71 5.55
C ASN A 38 20.67 2.25 5.28
N ALA A 39 20.58 1.34 6.26
CA ALA A 39 20.74 -0.09 6.06
C ALA A 39 19.58 -0.72 5.25
N TYR A 40 18.43 -0.05 5.18
CA TYR A 40 17.22 -0.53 4.54
C TYR A 40 16.82 0.38 3.37
N PRO A 41 17.05 -0.04 2.11
CA PRO A 41 16.87 0.84 0.95
C PRO A 41 15.41 1.23 0.70
N ASP A 42 14.44 0.46 1.23
CA ASP A 42 13.02 0.71 1.00
C ASP A 42 12.33 1.47 2.16
N ASP A 43 13.07 1.78 3.25
CA ASP A 43 12.50 2.38 4.47
C ASP A 43 11.69 3.64 4.23
N SER A 44 12.23 4.61 3.49
CA SER A 44 11.55 5.89 3.27
C SER A 44 10.26 5.75 2.48
N TYR A 45 10.24 4.81 1.54
CA TYR A 45 9.06 4.51 0.71
C TYR A 45 7.98 3.81 1.52
N ILE A 46 8.37 2.85 2.34
CA ILE A 46 7.46 2.12 3.24
C ILE A 46 6.93 3.04 4.35
N TRP A 47 7.78 3.89 4.92
CA TRP A 47 7.35 4.90 5.90
C TRP A 47 6.23 5.78 5.35
N LEU A 48 6.36 6.26 4.10
CA LEU A 48 5.29 7.02 3.45
C LEU A 48 4.04 6.15 3.20
N ALA A 49 4.21 4.89 2.78
CA ALA A 49 3.09 3.96 2.62
C ALA A 49 2.35 3.71 3.95
N ASP A 50 3.05 3.65 5.08
CA ASP A 50 2.46 3.45 6.40
C ASP A 50 1.73 4.71 6.91
N ILE A 51 2.23 5.90 6.59
CA ILE A 51 1.51 7.17 6.82
C ILE A 51 0.18 7.18 6.07
N LEU A 52 0.20 6.78 4.80
CA LEU A 52 -1.02 6.67 3.99
C LEU A 52 -1.95 5.57 4.51
N ALA A 53 -1.41 4.47 5.06
CA ALA A 53 -2.19 3.44 5.73
C ALA A 53 -2.89 3.99 6.98
N LEU A 54 -2.20 4.83 7.76
CA LEU A 54 -2.78 5.51 8.91
C LEU A 54 -3.89 6.48 8.49
N GLU A 55 -3.72 7.19 7.36
CA GLU A 55 -4.76 8.06 6.80
C GLU A 55 -6.02 7.27 6.40
N ALA A 56 -5.86 6.12 5.73
CA ALA A 56 -6.97 5.22 5.43
C ALA A 56 -7.70 4.77 6.71
N LEU A 57 -6.94 4.32 7.71
CA LEU A 57 -7.48 3.90 8.99
C LEU A 57 -8.27 5.03 9.66
N ASN A 58 -7.69 6.23 9.75
CA ASN A 58 -8.32 7.41 10.36
C ASN A 58 -9.56 7.88 9.59
N SER A 59 -9.68 7.50 8.32
CA SER A 59 -10.85 7.78 7.49
C SER A 59 -11.91 6.68 7.54
N GLY A 60 -11.73 5.63 8.35
CA GLY A 60 -12.66 4.52 8.50
C GLY A 60 -12.53 3.40 7.45
N ASN A 61 -11.41 3.35 6.72
CA ASN A 61 -11.07 2.29 5.77
C ASN A 61 -10.12 1.25 6.38
N PHE A 62 -9.87 0.15 5.65
CA PHE A 62 -8.79 -0.77 6.04
C PHE A 62 -7.46 -0.02 5.95
N GLY A 63 -6.62 -0.12 6.98
CA GLY A 63 -5.34 0.59 7.04
C GLY A 63 -4.31 0.06 6.04
N VAL A 64 -4.42 0.46 4.77
CA VAL A 64 -3.48 0.11 3.69
C VAL A 64 -3.15 1.35 2.87
N GLY A 65 -1.86 1.65 2.75
CA GLY A 65 -1.33 2.76 1.96
C GLY A 65 -0.38 2.27 0.89
N CYS A 66 -0.24 3.07 -0.17
CA CYS A 66 0.49 2.68 -1.37
C CYS A 66 1.09 3.89 -2.09
N ILE A 67 2.29 3.73 -2.62
CA ILE A 67 2.95 4.71 -3.47
C ILE A 67 3.54 4.06 -4.72
N LEU A 68 3.61 4.82 -5.80
CA LEU A 68 4.26 4.46 -7.05
C LEU A 68 5.41 5.42 -7.30
N THR A 69 6.61 4.89 -7.54
CA THR A 69 7.80 5.68 -7.86
C THR A 69 8.38 5.36 -9.22
N ASP A 70 9.08 6.33 -9.82
CA ASP A 70 9.85 6.15 -11.04
C ASP A 70 11.24 5.53 -10.78
N VAL A 71 12.03 5.34 -11.83
CA VAL A 71 13.40 4.79 -11.75
C VAL A 71 14.37 5.65 -10.93
N ASN A 72 14.06 6.93 -10.71
CA ASN A 72 14.87 7.85 -9.93
C ASN A 72 14.43 7.91 -8.47
N GLY A 73 13.38 7.16 -8.10
CA GLY A 73 12.80 7.18 -6.76
C GLY A 73 11.85 8.36 -6.51
N ASN A 74 11.46 9.10 -7.54
CA ASN A 74 10.49 10.18 -7.40
C ASN A 74 9.09 9.60 -7.23
N ILE A 75 8.29 10.21 -6.37
CA ILE A 75 6.87 9.84 -6.22
C ILE A 75 6.11 10.28 -7.47
N VAL A 76 5.43 9.34 -8.12
CA VAL A 76 4.60 9.56 -9.31
C VAL A 76 3.14 9.64 -8.91
N VAL A 77 2.70 8.70 -8.07
CA VAL A 77 1.33 8.66 -7.51
C VAL A 77 1.40 8.11 -6.10
N GLN A 78 0.52 8.59 -5.22
CA GLN A 78 0.28 8.02 -3.90
C GLN A 78 -1.22 7.91 -3.59
N GLY A 79 -1.57 7.01 -2.70
CA GLY A 79 -2.95 6.78 -2.28
C GLY A 79 -3.07 5.74 -1.18
N HIS A 80 -4.30 5.56 -0.72
CA HIS A 80 -4.61 4.62 0.35
C HIS A 80 -5.95 3.94 0.07
N ASN A 81 -6.31 2.96 0.90
CA ASN A 81 -7.59 2.27 0.80
C ASN A 81 -8.76 3.27 0.97
N GLU A 82 -9.76 3.17 0.09
CA GLU A 82 -10.99 3.98 0.08
C GLU A 82 -12.23 3.08 -0.07
N VAL A 83 -12.20 1.85 0.45
CA VAL A 83 -13.29 0.88 0.24
C VAL A 83 -14.61 1.32 0.86
N PHE A 84 -14.58 1.92 2.04
CA PHE A 84 -15.77 2.32 2.81
C PHE A 84 -16.03 3.83 2.77
N ASN A 85 -14.98 4.64 2.83
CA ASN A 85 -15.03 6.10 2.83
C ASN A 85 -14.19 6.66 1.66
N PRO A 86 -14.67 7.65 0.89
CA PRO A 86 -15.84 8.52 1.12
C PRO A 86 -17.21 7.90 0.86
N TYR A 87 -17.26 6.78 0.16
CA TYR A 87 -18.45 5.96 -0.04
C TYR A 87 -18.01 4.56 -0.45
N PHE A 88 -18.91 3.59 -0.31
CA PHE A 88 -18.56 2.20 -0.57
C PHE A 88 -18.18 1.94 -2.04
N ARG A 89 -16.96 1.47 -2.28
CA ARG A 89 -16.48 0.91 -3.55
C ARG A 89 -15.59 -0.31 -3.27
N SER A 90 -16.07 -1.49 -3.63
CA SER A 90 -15.39 -2.76 -3.28
C SER A 90 -14.01 -2.94 -3.91
N ASP A 91 -13.70 -2.19 -4.96
CA ASP A 91 -12.44 -2.24 -5.69
C ASP A 91 -11.38 -1.25 -5.20
N ARG A 92 -11.72 -0.27 -4.33
CA ARG A 92 -10.80 0.80 -3.90
C ARG A 92 -9.81 0.39 -2.81
N HIS A 93 -9.06 -0.66 -3.06
CA HIS A 93 -7.86 -0.97 -2.26
C HIS A 93 -6.73 0.04 -2.56
N GLY A 94 -5.73 0.14 -1.69
CA GLY A 94 -4.66 1.12 -1.83
C GLY A 94 -3.94 1.03 -3.18
N GLU A 95 -3.57 -0.19 -3.62
CA GLU A 95 -2.91 -0.40 -4.90
C GLU A 95 -3.83 -0.09 -6.09
N MET A 96 -5.13 -0.32 -5.93
CA MET A 96 -6.12 -0.04 -6.96
C MET A 96 -6.31 1.47 -7.13
N VAL A 97 -6.40 2.22 -6.02
CA VAL A 97 -6.49 3.69 -6.03
C VAL A 97 -5.25 4.31 -6.67
N VAL A 98 -4.06 3.80 -6.35
CA VAL A 98 -2.81 4.27 -6.97
C VAL A 98 -2.78 3.97 -8.47
N MET A 99 -3.15 2.76 -8.89
CA MET A 99 -3.16 2.41 -10.31
C MET A 99 -4.25 3.14 -11.10
N ASP A 100 -5.44 3.37 -10.54
CA ASP A 100 -6.49 4.18 -11.17
C ASP A 100 -5.93 5.57 -11.49
N LYS A 101 -5.36 6.26 -10.49
CA LYS A 101 -4.75 7.59 -10.66
C LYS A 101 -3.61 7.57 -11.69
N PHE A 102 -2.76 6.55 -11.66
CA PHE A 102 -1.62 6.44 -12.57
C PHE A 102 -2.06 6.22 -14.02
N GLU A 103 -2.95 5.26 -14.27
CA GLU A 103 -3.44 4.89 -15.59
C GLU A 103 -4.31 6.01 -16.20
N ASP A 104 -5.12 6.71 -15.38
CA ASP A 104 -5.88 7.89 -15.80
C ASP A 104 -4.97 9.06 -16.20
N ALA A 105 -3.86 9.27 -15.47
CA ALA A 105 -2.89 10.32 -15.78
C ALA A 105 -1.99 9.96 -16.97
N HIS A 106 -1.80 8.67 -17.27
CA HIS A 106 -0.88 8.18 -18.30
C HIS A 106 -1.53 7.17 -19.26
N PRO A 107 -2.64 7.52 -19.95
CA PRO A 107 -3.42 6.57 -20.75
C PRO A 107 -2.66 6.01 -21.97
N ASN A 108 -1.56 6.65 -22.36
CA ASN A 108 -0.74 6.26 -23.52
C ASN A 108 0.59 5.60 -23.12
N ILE A 109 0.78 5.23 -21.85
CA ILE A 109 2.04 4.60 -21.43
C ILE A 109 2.16 3.20 -22.02
N HIS A 110 3.20 2.98 -22.82
CA HIS A 110 3.43 1.68 -23.47
C HIS A 110 4.32 0.74 -22.66
N ASN A 111 5.23 1.28 -21.84
CA ASN A 111 6.16 0.47 -21.05
C ASN A 111 6.31 1.02 -19.63
N PRO A 112 5.50 0.54 -18.67
CA PRO A 112 5.60 0.89 -17.26
C PRO A 112 6.67 0.08 -16.50
N GLY A 113 7.61 -0.57 -17.20
CA GLY A 113 8.67 -1.37 -16.59
C GLY A 113 9.71 -0.57 -15.78
N GLY A 114 9.62 0.77 -15.76
CA GLY A 114 10.46 1.65 -14.96
C GLY A 114 9.91 2.00 -13.58
N PHE A 115 8.71 1.55 -13.22
CA PHE A 115 8.07 1.94 -11.97
C PHE A 115 8.17 0.86 -10.88
N THR A 116 8.20 1.31 -9.63
CA THR A 116 8.09 0.46 -8.43
C THR A 116 6.86 0.88 -7.63
N LEU A 117 6.02 -0.08 -7.28
CA LEU A 117 4.91 0.10 -6.35
C LEU A 117 5.32 -0.41 -4.97
N TYR A 118 5.16 0.43 -3.97
CA TYR A 118 5.36 0.12 -2.56
C TYR A 118 3.99 0.13 -1.86
N THR A 119 3.69 -0.92 -1.09
CA THR A 119 2.42 -1.05 -0.34
C THR A 119 2.70 -1.45 1.11
N SER A 120 1.92 -0.93 2.06
CA SER A 120 2.11 -1.27 3.49
C SER A 120 1.77 -2.74 3.78
N LEU A 121 0.89 -3.35 3.00
CA LEU A 121 0.44 -4.73 3.19
C LEU A 121 0.58 -5.54 1.89
N GLU A 122 0.89 -6.83 2.00
CA GLU A 122 0.92 -7.77 0.88
C GLU A 122 -0.36 -7.73 0.05
N SER A 123 -0.20 -7.59 -1.27
CA SER A 123 -1.33 -7.49 -2.18
C SER A 123 -2.25 -8.71 -2.15
N CYS A 124 -3.56 -8.42 -2.04
CA CYS A 124 -4.62 -9.42 -2.14
C CYS A 124 -4.76 -9.96 -3.58
N PRO A 125 -5.58 -11.00 -3.83
CA PRO A 125 -5.75 -11.57 -5.17
C PRO A 125 -6.18 -10.55 -6.24
N MET A 126 -7.06 -9.62 -5.91
CA MET A 126 -7.54 -8.60 -6.85
C MET A 126 -6.40 -7.66 -7.26
N CYS A 127 -5.72 -7.07 -6.29
CA CYS A 127 -4.62 -6.14 -6.52
C CYS A 127 -3.48 -6.84 -7.26
N LEU A 128 -3.13 -8.06 -6.87
CA LEU A 128 -2.08 -8.86 -7.52
C LEU A 128 -2.37 -9.06 -9.01
N ILE A 129 -3.56 -9.52 -9.38
CA ILE A 129 -3.91 -9.74 -10.78
C ILE A 129 -3.86 -8.42 -11.56
N ARG A 130 -4.33 -7.31 -10.97
CA ARG A 130 -4.19 -5.99 -11.61
C ARG A 130 -2.73 -5.64 -11.83
N MET A 131 -1.87 -5.79 -10.83
CA MET A 131 -0.44 -5.51 -10.95
C MET A 131 0.20 -6.36 -12.05
N ILE A 132 -0.15 -7.64 -12.16
CA ILE A 132 0.36 -8.53 -13.21
C ILE A 132 0.03 -7.95 -14.59
N THR A 133 -1.19 -7.46 -14.78
CA THR A 133 -1.64 -6.90 -16.06
C THR A 133 -1.16 -5.46 -16.33
N SER A 134 -0.77 -4.71 -15.29
CA SER A 134 -0.33 -3.32 -15.42
C SER A 134 1.05 -3.18 -16.08
N GLY A 135 1.91 -4.19 -15.98
CA GLY A 135 3.30 -4.12 -16.44
C GLY A 135 4.27 -3.36 -15.51
N ILE A 136 3.83 -2.92 -14.33
CA ILE A 136 4.72 -2.35 -13.30
C ILE A 136 5.77 -3.38 -12.89
N LYS A 137 7.03 -2.98 -12.82
CA LYS A 137 8.15 -3.91 -12.73
C LYS A 137 8.34 -4.51 -11.35
N ARG A 138 8.25 -3.69 -10.30
CA ARG A 138 8.52 -4.08 -8.92
C ARG A 138 7.31 -3.75 -8.07
N ILE A 139 6.86 -4.72 -7.29
CA ILE A 139 5.75 -4.60 -6.34
C ILE A 139 6.26 -5.10 -4.99
N LEU A 140 6.42 -4.20 -4.05
CA LEU A 140 7.11 -4.43 -2.79
C LEU A 140 6.18 -4.12 -1.62
N HIS A 141 6.00 -5.07 -0.71
CA HIS A 141 5.10 -4.91 0.44
C HIS A 141 5.88 -4.86 1.76
N ALA A 142 5.41 -4.08 2.74
CA ALA A 142 6.00 -4.07 4.08
C ALA A 142 5.63 -5.34 4.86
N ALA A 143 4.35 -5.44 5.24
CA ALA A 143 3.84 -6.55 6.05
C ALA A 143 3.33 -7.69 5.17
N PRO A 144 3.75 -8.95 5.43
CA PRO A 144 3.13 -10.12 4.81
C PRO A 144 1.69 -10.30 5.30
N ASP A 145 0.79 -10.79 4.45
CA ASP A 145 -0.60 -11.09 4.81
C ASP A 145 -0.91 -12.56 4.54
N MET A 146 -0.79 -13.39 5.58
CA MET A 146 -0.99 -14.83 5.47
C MET A 146 -2.44 -15.24 5.16
N GLU A 147 -3.40 -14.40 5.54
CA GLU A 147 -4.84 -14.68 5.45
C GLU A 147 -5.45 -14.11 4.17
N GLY A 148 -5.17 -12.85 3.85
CA GLY A 148 -5.72 -12.12 2.70
C GLY A 148 -4.77 -11.93 1.51
N GLY A 149 -3.46 -12.10 1.71
CA GLY A 149 -2.43 -11.90 0.69
C GLY A 149 -2.34 -13.05 -0.31
N MET A 150 -1.83 -12.74 -1.51
CA MET A 150 -1.67 -13.71 -2.59
C MET A 150 -0.25 -13.79 -3.17
N VAL A 151 0.64 -12.84 -2.87
CA VAL A 151 2.04 -12.86 -3.35
C VAL A 151 2.74 -14.15 -2.92
N HIS A 152 2.66 -14.52 -1.64
CA HIS A 152 3.24 -15.76 -1.11
C HIS A 152 2.59 -17.04 -1.67
N LYS A 153 1.40 -16.93 -2.28
CA LYS A 153 0.64 -18.01 -2.92
C LYS A 153 0.64 -17.94 -4.45
N MET A 154 1.43 -17.05 -5.07
CA MET A 154 1.45 -16.83 -6.53
C MET A 154 1.63 -18.11 -7.36
N LYS A 155 2.38 -19.09 -6.86
CA LYS A 155 2.57 -20.39 -7.51
C LYS A 155 1.27 -21.20 -7.69
N HIS A 156 0.20 -20.82 -7.01
CA HIS A 156 -1.12 -21.46 -7.09
C HIS A 156 -2.08 -20.76 -8.06
N LEU A 157 -1.65 -19.68 -8.72
CA LEU A 157 -2.46 -19.04 -9.74
C LEU A 157 -2.63 -19.95 -10.97
N PRO A 158 -3.73 -19.79 -11.74
CA PRO A 158 -3.85 -20.38 -13.06
C PRO A 158 -2.61 -20.11 -13.93
N ARG A 159 -2.23 -21.08 -14.77
CA ARG A 159 -1.00 -21.01 -15.58
C ARG A 159 -0.89 -19.72 -16.41
N PHE A 160 -2.02 -19.26 -16.94
CA PHE A 160 -2.15 -17.99 -17.66
C PHE A 160 -1.54 -16.81 -16.89
N TRP A 161 -1.83 -16.69 -15.58
CA TRP A 161 -1.30 -15.60 -14.76
C TRP A 161 0.16 -15.81 -14.39
N ILE A 162 0.56 -17.06 -14.10
CA ILE A 162 1.96 -17.40 -13.81
C ILE A 162 2.87 -17.00 -14.99
N ASP A 163 2.43 -17.25 -16.23
CA ASP A 163 3.20 -16.90 -17.41
C ASP A 163 3.31 -15.38 -17.60
N LEU A 164 2.28 -14.60 -17.22
CA LEU A 164 2.28 -13.14 -17.30
C LEU A 164 3.17 -12.45 -16.26
N VAL A 165 3.44 -13.10 -15.11
CA VAL A 165 4.37 -12.58 -14.09
C VAL A 165 5.80 -12.46 -14.62
N ALA A 166 6.15 -13.16 -15.70
CA ALA A 166 7.50 -13.21 -16.23
C ALA A 166 8.07 -11.80 -16.47
N GLY A 167 9.13 -11.46 -15.74
CA GLY A 167 9.77 -10.16 -15.83
C GLY A 167 9.28 -9.13 -14.81
N GLN A 168 8.34 -9.44 -13.93
CA GLN A 168 7.98 -8.63 -12.76
C GLN A 168 8.61 -9.20 -11.48
N VAL A 169 8.76 -8.36 -10.47
CA VAL A 169 9.28 -8.72 -9.14
C VAL A 169 8.19 -8.45 -8.13
N TYR A 170 7.83 -9.49 -7.37
CA TYR A 170 6.95 -9.40 -6.22
C TYR A 170 7.71 -9.94 -5.02
N SER A 171 7.92 -9.11 -4.00
CA SER A 171 8.63 -9.51 -2.79
C SER A 171 8.24 -8.62 -1.62
N GLN A 172 8.66 -9.00 -0.41
CA GLN A 172 8.70 -8.07 0.70
C GLN A 172 9.72 -6.96 0.38
N ALA A 173 9.42 -5.74 0.82
CA ALA A 173 10.33 -4.61 0.76
C ALA A 173 11.48 -4.80 1.74
N GLU A 174 12.68 -4.34 1.37
CA GLU A 174 13.84 -4.32 2.26
C GLU A 174 13.74 -3.12 3.21
N CYS A 175 12.85 -3.25 4.20
CA CYS A 175 12.51 -2.24 5.20
C CYS A 175 12.69 -2.78 6.63
N SER A 176 12.78 -1.86 7.59
CA SER A 176 13.00 -2.16 9.00
C SER A 176 11.85 -2.95 9.62
N GLN A 177 12.16 -3.72 10.67
CA GLN A 177 11.16 -4.48 11.40
C GLN A 177 10.11 -3.60 12.10
N GLU A 178 10.47 -2.35 12.43
CA GLU A 178 9.55 -1.38 13.03
C GLU A 178 8.47 -0.99 12.02
N LEU A 179 8.83 -0.66 10.78
CA LEU A 179 7.86 -0.33 9.73
C LEU A 179 6.96 -1.53 9.40
N ILE A 180 7.53 -2.73 9.29
CA ILE A 180 6.74 -3.96 9.11
C ILE A 180 5.71 -4.12 10.24
N SER A 181 6.10 -3.83 11.49
CA SER A 181 5.21 -3.90 12.65
C SER A 181 4.11 -2.84 12.60
N ILE A 182 4.48 -1.58 12.33
CA ILE A 182 3.54 -0.46 12.21
C ILE A 182 2.49 -0.75 11.14
N ALA A 183 2.92 -1.15 9.94
CA ALA A 183 2.03 -1.49 8.83
C ALA A 183 1.00 -2.57 9.21
N ASN A 184 1.47 -3.65 9.83
CA ASN A 184 0.62 -4.77 10.25
C ASN A 184 -0.36 -4.36 11.36
N GLU A 185 0.10 -3.60 12.35
CA GLU A 185 -0.73 -3.13 13.47
C GLU A 185 -1.82 -2.16 12.98
N ILE A 186 -1.49 -1.24 12.07
CA ILE A 186 -2.44 -0.32 11.44
C ILE A 186 -3.52 -1.09 10.69
N PHE A 187 -3.14 -2.08 9.88
CA PHE A 187 -4.11 -2.89 9.14
C PHE A 187 -5.05 -3.67 10.08
N LEU A 188 -4.49 -4.34 11.10
CA LEU A 188 -5.25 -5.18 12.00
C LEU A 188 -6.20 -4.40 12.92
N TYR A 189 -5.91 -3.10 13.18
CA TYR A 189 -6.64 -2.29 14.14
C TYR A 189 -8.17 -2.33 13.98
N ASN A 190 -8.67 -2.22 12.75
CA ASN A 190 -10.11 -2.25 12.45
C ASN A 190 -10.52 -3.40 11.49
N ALA A 191 -9.62 -4.34 11.20
CA ALA A 191 -9.84 -5.37 10.20
C ALA A 191 -11.08 -6.23 10.50
N ASP A 192 -11.25 -6.65 11.76
CA ASP A 192 -12.40 -7.47 12.16
C ASP A 192 -13.73 -6.71 12.06
N GLU A 193 -13.77 -5.44 12.48
CA GLU A 193 -14.95 -4.59 12.36
C GLU A 193 -15.38 -4.46 10.89
N LEU A 194 -14.43 -4.12 10.02
CA LEU A 194 -14.70 -3.91 8.60
C LEU A 194 -15.03 -5.23 7.88
N LYS A 195 -14.45 -6.36 8.31
CA LYS A 195 -14.82 -7.70 7.85
C LYS A 195 -16.25 -8.05 8.21
N GLU A 196 -16.70 -7.74 9.44
CA GLU A 196 -18.11 -7.89 9.82
C GLU A 196 -19.02 -6.99 9.00
N LYS A 197 -18.63 -5.72 8.73
CA LYS A 197 -19.37 -4.86 7.79
C LYS A 197 -19.51 -5.52 6.42
N LEU A 198 -18.44 -6.09 5.85
CA LEU A 198 -18.50 -6.82 4.57
C LEU A 198 -19.41 -8.06 4.63
N LYS A 199 -19.42 -8.81 5.74
CA LYS A 199 -20.34 -9.96 5.92
C LYS A 199 -21.79 -9.51 5.95
N ASN A 200 -22.09 -8.44 6.69
CA ASN A 200 -23.44 -7.90 6.82
C ASN A 200 -24.02 -7.36 5.52
N ARG A 201 -23.18 -7.02 4.53
CA ARG A 201 -23.65 -6.67 3.17
C ARG A 201 -24.37 -7.81 2.44
N LYS A 202 -24.21 -9.05 2.91
CA LYS A 202 -24.87 -10.25 2.37
C LYS A 202 -26.10 -10.65 3.17
N ALA A 203 -26.34 -10.02 4.32
CA ALA A 203 -27.53 -10.27 5.12
C ALA A 203 -28.73 -9.65 4.39
N LEU A 204 -29.72 -10.50 4.10
CA LEU A 204 -31.00 -10.14 3.49
C LEU A 204 -31.89 -9.40 4.49
#